data_AF-A0A6C0APQ9-F1
#
_entry.id   AF-A0A6C0APQ9-F1
#
_cell.length_a   1.000
_cell.length_b   1.000
_cell.length_c   1.000
_cell.angle_alpha   90.00
_cell.angle_beta   90.00
_cell.angle_gamma   90.00
#
_symmetry.space_group_name_H-M   'P 1'
#
loop_
_entity.id
_entity.type
_entity.pdbx_description
1 polymer ?
#
loop_
_entity_poly.entity_id
_entity_poly.type
_entity_poly.pdbx_seq_one_letter_code
_entity_poly.pdbx_strand_id
1 'polypeptide(L)'
;MLIIPYYITSVKKGDKTIYSIRILTEGGNSLWSEEDQPVQDVLVPNDLFSSTIKTVKTSKQTVHYCEIDTMKTDIGQMWDWTETSDPSIHCWRTFHYTLIGKQPFMSVPVNELLMPLKLTDVLNVILNHSMSNLV
;
A
#
# COMPACT_ATOMS: atom_id res chain seq x y z
N MET A 1 7.47 -5.03 -14.03
CA MET A 1 6.32 -4.24 -13.53
C MET A 1 6.43 -4.06 -12.03
N LEU A 2 5.70 -3.10 -11.44
CA LEU A 2 5.57 -3.02 -9.99
C LEU A 2 4.19 -3.43 -9.52
N ILE A 3 4.14 -4.18 -8.43
CA ILE A 3 2.92 -4.52 -7.70
C ILE A 3 2.98 -3.83 -6.34
N ILE A 4 1.89 -3.16 -5.96
CA ILE A 4 1.75 -2.51 -4.67
C ILE A 4 0.54 -3.15 -3.98
N PRO A 5 0.72 -4.25 -3.24
CA PRO A 5 -0.32 -4.77 -2.36
C PRO A 5 -0.52 -3.81 -1.19
N TYR A 6 -1.76 -3.43 -0.94
CA TYR A 6 -2.08 -2.55 0.17
C TYR A 6 -3.44 -2.84 0.77
N TYR A 7 -3.64 -2.44 2.02
CA TYR A 7 -4.97 -2.37 2.62
C TYR A 7 -5.05 -1.20 3.59
N ILE A 8 -6.27 -0.74 3.84
CA ILE A 8 -6.53 0.42 4.69
C ILE A 8 -7.49 0.03 5.79
N THR A 9 -7.17 0.42 7.02
CA THR A 9 -8.11 0.41 8.14
C THR A 9 -8.30 1.84 8.63
N SER A 10 -9.46 2.17 9.19
CA SER A 10 -9.69 3.49 9.77
C SER A 10 -10.33 3.41 11.15
N VAL A 11 -10.03 4.39 11.99
CA VAL A 11 -10.64 4.56 13.31
C VAL A 11 -11.07 6.01 13.46
N LYS A 12 -12.33 6.22 13.85
CA LYS A 12 -12.86 7.55 14.16
C LYS A 12 -12.78 7.83 15.67
N LYS A 13 -12.24 8.98 16.05
CA LYS A 13 -12.15 9.47 17.43
C LYS A 13 -12.53 10.95 17.49
N GLY A 14 -13.76 11.24 17.89
CA GLY A 14 -14.30 12.60 17.89
C GLY A 14 -14.41 13.17 16.48
N ASP A 15 -13.79 14.33 16.24
CA ASP A 15 -13.68 14.99 14.95
C ASP A 15 -12.50 14.48 14.10
N LYS A 16 -11.75 13.49 14.60
CA LYS A 16 -10.58 12.93 13.94
C LYS A 16 -10.90 11.57 13.31
N THR A 17 -10.38 11.35 12.10
CA THR A 17 -10.34 10.04 11.45
C THR A 17 -8.89 9.68 11.19
N ILE A 18 -8.45 8.53 11.72
CA ILE A 18 -7.09 8.03 11.52
C ILE A 18 -7.17 6.86 10.54
N TYR A 19 -6.53 7.00 9.38
CA TYR A 19 -6.32 5.92 8.43
C TYR A 19 -4.95 5.29 8.68
N SER A 20 -4.91 3.98 8.80
CA SER A 20 -3.69 3.18 8.76
C SER A 20 -3.62 2.50 7.41
N ILE A 21 -2.70 2.97 6.57
CA ILE A 21 -2.44 2.45 5.24
C ILE A 21 -1.28 1.50 5.34
N ARG A 22 -1.47 0.25 4.95
CA ARG A 22 -0.44 -0.78 4.99
C ARG A 22 -0.06 -1.20 3.60
N ILE A 23 1.22 -1.13 3.30
CA ILE A 23 1.78 -1.44 1.99
C ILE A 23 2.79 -2.57 2.17
N LEU A 24 2.68 -3.61 1.35
CA LEU A 24 3.65 -4.67 1.34
C LEU A 24 4.90 -4.22 0.57
N THR A 25 6.05 -4.44 1.17
CA THR A 25 7.35 -4.04 0.64
C THR A 25 8.32 -5.20 0.69
N GLU A 26 9.28 -5.22 -0.22
CA GLU A 26 10.47 -6.08 -0.17
C GLU A 26 11.51 -5.41 0.73
N GLY A 27 11.98 -6.10 1.78
CA GLY A 27 13.01 -5.59 2.68
C GLY A 27 12.67 -4.25 3.37
N GLY A 28 11.40 -3.89 3.48
CA GLY A 28 10.97 -2.67 4.18
C GLY A 28 11.30 -1.36 3.46
N ASN A 29 11.83 -1.39 2.24
CA ASN A 29 12.27 -0.17 1.55
C ASN A 29 11.90 -0.11 0.06
N SER A 30 11.60 -1.26 -0.54
CA SER A 30 11.37 -1.38 -1.98
C SER A 30 9.98 -1.94 -2.26
N LEU A 31 9.42 -1.53 -3.38
CA LEU A 31 8.16 -2.05 -3.90
C LEU A 31 8.40 -3.40 -4.55
N TRP A 32 7.38 -4.26 -4.46
CA TRP A 32 7.43 -5.58 -5.07
C TRP A 32 7.56 -5.46 -6.60
N SER A 33 8.63 -6.04 -7.14
CA SER A 33 8.92 -6.05 -8.56
C SER A 33 8.74 -7.44 -9.17
N GLU A 34 8.03 -7.49 -10.30
CA GLU A 34 7.78 -8.72 -11.05
C GLU A 34 8.12 -8.54 -12.54
N GLU A 35 8.25 -9.64 -13.28
CA GLU A 35 8.31 -9.60 -14.75
C GLU A 35 7.01 -9.05 -15.35
N ASP A 36 7.04 -8.55 -16.59
CA ASP A 36 5.83 -7.98 -17.21
C ASP A 36 4.84 -9.09 -17.59
N GLN A 37 3.88 -9.35 -16.71
CA GLN A 37 2.85 -10.38 -16.87
C GLN A 37 1.48 -9.87 -16.37
N PRO A 38 0.35 -10.45 -16.82
CA PRO A 38 -0.95 -10.10 -16.28
C PRO A 38 -1.00 -10.33 -14.77
N VAL A 39 -1.37 -9.30 -14.01
CA VAL A 39 -1.56 -9.42 -12.56
C VAL A 39 -2.80 -10.28 -12.28
N GLN A 40 -2.61 -11.28 -11.41
CA GLN A 40 -3.66 -12.20 -10.99
C GLN A 40 -4.40 -11.66 -9.76
N ASP A 41 -5.62 -12.16 -9.53
CA ASP A 41 -6.39 -11.80 -8.33
C ASP A 41 -5.76 -12.36 -7.03
N VAL A 42 -4.90 -13.38 -7.14
CA VAL A 42 -4.12 -13.93 -6.04
C VAL A 42 -2.65 -13.67 -6.30
N LEU A 43 -2.00 -12.92 -5.40
CA LEU A 43 -0.59 -12.56 -5.54
C LEU A 43 0.29 -13.58 -4.80
N VAL A 44 0.88 -14.48 -5.58
CA VAL A 44 1.89 -15.48 -5.17
C VAL A 44 3.25 -14.78 -5.04
N PRO A 45 4.12 -15.09 -4.05
CA PRO A 45 4.09 -16.27 -3.18
C PRO A 45 3.28 -16.10 -1.89
N ASN A 46 2.72 -14.93 -1.64
CA ASN A 46 2.13 -14.60 -0.35
C ASN A 46 0.64 -14.99 -0.23
N ASP A 47 0.03 -15.56 -1.28
CA ASP A 47 -1.41 -15.87 -1.32
C ASP A 47 -2.30 -14.68 -0.92
N LEU A 48 -1.94 -13.48 -1.40
CA LEU A 48 -2.67 -12.24 -1.15
C LEU A 48 -3.85 -12.12 -2.10
N PHE A 49 -5.08 -12.10 -1.57
CA PHE A 49 -6.27 -11.95 -2.38
C PHE A 49 -6.55 -10.47 -2.63
N SER A 50 -6.48 -10.04 -3.89
CA SER A 50 -6.83 -8.70 -4.31
C SER A 50 -8.34 -8.56 -4.52
N SER A 51 -8.95 -7.57 -3.89
CA SER A 51 -10.36 -7.19 -4.12
C SER A 51 -10.50 -6.26 -5.33
N THR A 52 -9.53 -5.37 -5.54
CA THR A 52 -9.53 -4.38 -6.63
C THR A 52 -8.12 -4.15 -7.13
N ILE A 53 -7.94 -4.16 -8.46
CA ILE A 53 -6.66 -3.87 -9.11
C ILE A 53 -6.79 -2.57 -9.91
N LYS A 54 -5.99 -1.57 -9.56
CA LYS A 54 -5.88 -0.30 -10.30
C LYS A 54 -4.52 -0.20 -10.97
N THR A 55 -4.52 -0.10 -12.29
CA THR A 55 -3.30 0.03 -13.08
C THR A 55 -2.99 1.49 -13.40
N VAL A 56 -1.79 1.95 -13.02
CA VAL A 56 -1.25 3.26 -13.37
C VAL A 56 -0.06 3.06 -14.28
N LYS A 57 -0.15 3.59 -15.51
CA LYS A 57 0.97 3.60 -16.46
C LYS A 57 1.76 4.89 -16.28
N THR A 58 3.04 4.76 -15.96
CA THR A 58 3.99 5.87 -15.97
C THR A 58 4.83 5.83 -17.24
N SER A 59 5.61 6.87 -17.51
CA SER A 59 6.56 6.89 -18.63
C SER A 59 7.68 5.85 -18.50
N LYS A 60 7.91 5.31 -17.30
CA LYS A 60 9.02 4.38 -17.01
C LYS A 60 8.58 2.94 -16.80
N GLN A 61 7.36 2.74 -16.30
CA GLN A 61 6.87 1.42 -15.87
C GLN A 61 5.36 1.41 -15.63
N THR A 62 4.77 0.22 -15.71
CA THR A 62 3.41 -0.06 -15.24
C THR A 62 3.42 -0.39 -13.75
N VAL A 63 2.49 0.21 -13.00
CA VAL A 63 2.33 0.01 -11.56
C VAL A 63 0.90 -0.47 -11.28
N HIS A 64 0.77 -1.60 -10.61
CA HIS A 64 -0.50 -2.20 -10.21
C HIS A 64 -0.74 -2.02 -8.72
N TYR A 65 -1.74 -1.23 -8.37
CA TYR A 65 -2.19 -1.04 -6.99
C TYR A 65 -3.26 -2.10 -6.70
N CYS A 66 -2.93 -3.04 -5.81
CA CYS A 66 -3.78 -4.18 -5.49
C CYS A 66 -4.31 -4.01 -4.07
N GLU A 67 -5.60 -3.69 -3.94
CA GLU A 67 -6.26 -3.58 -2.64
C GLU A 67 -6.55 -4.98 -2.10
N ILE A 68 -6.03 -5.31 -0.92
CA ILE A 68 -6.10 -6.66 -0.37
C ILE A 68 -7.38 -6.88 0.42
N ASP A 69 -8.05 -7.98 0.12
CA ASP A 69 -9.17 -8.52 0.90
C ASP A 69 -8.62 -9.17 2.17
N THR A 70 -8.61 -8.40 3.25
CA THR A 70 -8.17 -8.85 4.58
C THR A 70 -9.07 -9.90 5.23
N MET A 71 -10.26 -10.19 4.67
CA MET A 71 -11.13 -11.26 5.15
C MET A 71 -10.76 -12.62 4.54
N LYS A 72 -10.16 -12.61 3.34
CA LYS A 72 -9.69 -13.82 2.63
C LYS A 72 -8.21 -14.09 2.84
N THR A 73 -7.44 -13.04 3.10
CA THR A 73 -5.99 -13.10 3.29
C THR A 73 -5.65 -13.24 4.76
N ASP A 74 -4.84 -14.23 5.13
CA ASP A 74 -4.29 -14.32 6.49
C ASP A 74 -3.11 -13.37 6.69
N ILE A 75 -3.43 -12.12 6.99
CA ILE A 75 -2.44 -11.06 7.22
C ILE A 75 -1.55 -11.36 8.44
N GLY A 76 -2.04 -12.15 9.42
CA GLY A 76 -1.32 -12.44 10.65
C GLY A 76 -0.09 -13.33 10.45
N GLN A 77 -0.03 -14.08 9.35
CA GLN A 77 1.11 -14.93 9.01
C GLN A 77 2.25 -14.18 8.29
N MET A 78 2.00 -12.97 7.82
CA MET A 78 3.00 -12.14 7.15
C MET A 78 3.68 -11.23 8.16
N TRP A 79 4.57 -11.80 8.99
CA TRP A 79 5.36 -11.03 9.94
C TRP A 79 6.86 -11.22 9.73
N ASP A 80 7.52 -10.11 9.39
CA ASP A 80 8.36 -9.40 10.36
C ASP A 80 8.13 -7.88 10.20
N TRP A 81 7.91 -7.15 11.30
CA TRP A 81 7.78 -5.68 11.31
C TRP A 81 9.14 -4.98 11.28
N THR A 82 10.19 -5.76 11.44
CA THR A 82 11.54 -5.26 11.43
C THR A 82 11.94 -5.08 9.97
N GLU A 83 12.05 -3.83 9.53
CA GLU A 83 12.66 -3.52 8.23
C GLU A 83 13.99 -4.28 8.16
N THR A 84 14.10 -5.20 7.20
CA THR A 84 15.26 -6.06 7.00
C THR A 84 15.93 -5.67 5.71
N SER A 85 17.26 -5.67 5.68
CA SER A 85 17.99 -5.46 4.42
C SER A 85 17.85 -6.64 3.44
N ASP A 86 17.17 -7.72 3.83
CA ASP A 86 16.92 -8.88 2.97
C ASP A 86 15.75 -8.61 2.01
N PRO A 87 16.00 -8.45 0.70
CA PRO A 87 14.96 -8.19 -0.29
C PRO A 87 14.07 -9.42 -0.56
N SER A 88 14.47 -10.62 -0.13
CA SER A 88 13.63 -11.82 -0.28
C SER A 88 12.46 -11.89 0.70
N ILE A 89 12.45 -11.00 1.71
CA ILE A 89 11.43 -10.95 2.74
C ILE A 89 10.42 -9.85 2.42
N HIS A 90 9.15 -10.25 2.31
CA HIS A 90 8.04 -9.32 2.23
C HIS A 90 7.58 -8.89 3.64
N CYS A 91 7.42 -7.59 3.86
CA CYS A 91 6.96 -7.03 5.12
C CYS A 91 6.00 -5.85 4.92
N TRP A 92 5.10 -5.67 5.89
CA TRP A 92 4.10 -4.60 5.87
C TRP A 92 4.64 -3.32 6.50
N ARG A 93 4.74 -2.24 5.72
CA ARG A 93 4.94 -0.89 6.27
C ARG A 93 3.61 -0.23 6.54
N THR A 94 3.48 0.37 7.73
CA THR A 94 2.26 1.10 8.13
C THR A 94 2.49 2.60 8.11
N PHE A 95 1.67 3.31 7.33
CA PHE A 95 1.62 4.76 7.28
C PHE A 95 0.32 5.26 7.91
N HIS A 96 0.44 6.26 8.78
CA HIS A 96 -0.72 6.85 9.45
C HIS A 96 -1.09 8.18 8.79
N TYR A 97 -2.31 8.28 8.30
CA TYR A 97 -2.87 9.49 7.73
C TYR A 97 -4.05 9.96 8.58
N THR A 98 -3.91 11.12 9.23
CA THR A 98 -4.94 11.64 10.14
C THR A 98 -5.66 12.80 9.49
N LEU A 99 -6.98 12.76 9.50
CA LEU A 99 -7.85 13.88 9.14
C LEU A 99 -8.48 14.49 10.40
N ILE A 100 -8.55 15.82 10.48
CA ILE A 100 -9.44 16.56 11.40
C ILE A 100 -10.55 17.18 10.55
N GLY A 101 -11.79 16.74 10.77
CA GLY A 101 -12.89 17.01 9.84
C GLY A 101 -12.59 16.42 8.45
N LYS A 102 -12.39 17.30 7.45
CA LYS A 102 -11.98 16.92 6.08
C LYS A 102 -10.54 17.34 5.73
N GLN A 103 -9.78 17.86 6.69
CA GLN A 103 -8.46 18.44 6.47
C GLN A 103 -7.36 17.52 7.00
N PRO A 104 -6.24 17.33 6.27
CA PRO A 104 -5.09 16.57 6.75
C PRO A 104 -4.48 17.23 8.00
N PHE A 105 -4.24 16.44 9.04
CA PHE A 105 -3.60 16.91 10.27
C PHE A 105 -2.08 17.04 10.13
N MET A 106 -1.46 16.12 9.36
CA MET A 106 -0.04 16.10 9.09
C MET A 106 0.21 15.84 7.61
N SER A 107 1.25 16.48 7.09
CA SER A 107 1.72 16.26 5.72
C SER A 107 2.47 14.93 5.62
N VAL A 108 2.35 14.27 4.47
CA VAL A 108 3.17 13.10 4.14
C VAL A 108 4.63 13.55 3.96
N PRO A 109 5.62 12.81 4.47
CA PRO A 109 7.03 13.10 4.25
C PRO A 109 7.37 13.17 2.74
N VAL A 110 7.76 14.35 2.25
CA VAL A 110 7.96 14.60 0.81
C VAL A 110 9.23 13.99 0.22
N ASN A 111 10.19 13.63 1.09
CA ASN A 111 11.49 13.08 0.72
C ASN A 111 11.59 11.57 0.98
N GLU A 112 10.55 10.95 1.55
CA GLU A 112 10.56 9.53 1.83
C GLU A 112 10.30 8.71 0.56
N LEU A 113 11.04 7.61 0.41
CA LEU A 113 10.98 6.73 -0.75
C LEU A 113 10.37 5.38 -0.37
N LEU A 114 9.62 4.84 -1.32
CA LEU A 114 9.30 3.43 -1.45
C LEU A 114 9.85 3.00 -2.80
N MET A 115 11.12 2.59 -2.81
CA MET A 115 11.92 2.47 -4.03
C MET A 115 11.20 1.63 -5.08
N PRO A 116 11.15 2.06 -6.35
CA PRO A 116 11.77 3.25 -6.94
C PRO A 116 10.89 4.52 -6.90
N LEU A 117 9.73 4.49 -6.24
CA LEU A 117 8.77 5.60 -6.21
C LEU A 117 8.91 6.48 -4.96
N LYS A 118 8.37 7.69 -5.03
CA LYS A 118 8.19 8.53 -3.83
C LYS A 118 7.00 8.02 -3.04
N LEU A 119 7.12 7.98 -1.71
CA LEU A 119 6.02 7.61 -0.83
C LEU A 119 4.77 8.47 -1.08
N THR A 120 4.96 9.78 -1.29
CA THR A 120 3.86 10.70 -1.59
C THR A 120 3.05 10.30 -2.81
N ASP A 121 3.71 9.83 -3.87
CA ASP A 121 3.05 9.49 -5.12
C ASP A 121 2.22 8.22 -4.95
N VAL A 122 2.77 7.23 -4.24
CA VAL A 122 2.07 5.98 -3.88
C VAL A 122 0.85 6.26 -3.01
N LEU A 123 1.04 7.02 -1.91
CA LEU A 123 -0.05 7.34 -0.98
C LEU A 123 -1.14 8.18 -1.64
N ASN A 124 -0.81 9.12 -2.52
CA ASN A 124 -1.81 9.91 -3.24
C ASN A 124 -2.71 9.03 -4.12
N VAL A 125 -2.16 8.02 -4.80
CA VAL A 125 -2.98 7.10 -5.61
C VAL A 125 -3.90 6.26 -4.73
N ILE A 126 -3.38 5.73 -3.62
CA ILE A 126 -4.13 4.92 -2.65
C ILE A 126 -5.26 5.74 -2.02
N LEU A 127 -4.94 6.92 -1.49
CA LEU A 127 -5.91 7.78 -0.83
C LEU A 127 -6.99 8.28 -1.79
N ASN A 128 -6.63 8.68 -3.01
CA ASN A 128 -7.63 9.07 -4.00
C ASN A 128 -8.56 7.91 -4.37
N HIS A 129 -8.04 6.68 -4.45
CA HIS A 129 -8.86 5.50 -4.72
C HIS A 129 -9.85 5.23 -3.57
N SER A 130 -9.36 5.15 -2.33
CA SER A 130 -10.18 4.77 -1.19
C SER A 130 -11.11 5.89 -0.70
N MET A 131 -10.73 7.17 -0.86
CA MET A 131 -11.57 8.31 -0.48
C MET A 131 -12.63 8.68 -1.52
N SER A 132 -12.46 8.31 -2.80
CA SER A 132 -13.52 8.49 -3.80
C SER A 132 -14.73 7.59 -3.54
N ASN A 133 -14.55 6.48 -2.81
CA ASN A 133 -15.63 5.58 -2.41
C ASN A 133 -16.36 6.03 -1.12
N LEU A 134 -15.98 7.19 -0.55
CA LEU A 134 -16.54 7.74 0.69
C LEU A 134 -17.34 9.04 0.46
N VAL A 135 -17.59 9.42 -0.80
CA VAL A 135 -18.39 10.60 -1.20
C VAL A 135 -19.61 10.17 -2.00
#